data_AF-A0A7K4F2U4-F1
#
_entry.id   AF-A0A7K4F2U4-F1
#
_cell.length_a   1.000
_cell.length_b   1.000
_cell.length_c   1.000
_cell.angle_alpha   90.00
_cell.angle_beta   90.00
_cell.angle_gamma   90.00
#
_symmetry.space_group_name_H-M   'P 1'
#
loop_
_entity.id
_entity.type
_entity.pdbx_description
1 polymer ?
#
loop_
_entity_poly.entity_id
_entity_poly.type
_entity_poly.pdbx_seq_one_letter_code
_entity_poly.pdbx_strand_id
1 'polypeptide(L)' 'VWNQCYGREKELVQGIILVAVAFAHQQENEENIGIGMLSRALEKLGSSPSIYHSIDVDRIRKKSIEMQQAKKLTRFEI' A
#
# COMPACT_ATOMS: atom_id res chain seq x y z
N VAL A 1 -7.58 10.63 11.46
CA VAL A 1 -7.02 9.26 11.64
C VAL A 1 -5.49 9.28 11.57
N TRP A 2 -4.84 9.28 10.41
CA TRP A 2 -3.35 9.24 10.33
C TRP A 2 -2.63 10.30 11.19
N ASN A 3 -3.09 11.55 11.16
CA ASN A 3 -2.47 12.64 11.92
C ASN A 3 -2.55 12.47 13.46
N GLN A 4 -3.40 11.55 13.94
CA GLN A 4 -3.58 11.21 15.35
C GLN A 4 -2.84 9.92 15.74
N CYS A 5 -2.28 9.18 14.79
CA CYS A 5 -1.48 7.98 15.04
C CYS A 5 -0.03 8.37 15.40
N TYR A 6 0.68 7.48 16.10
CA TYR A 6 2.07 7.67 16.47
C TYR A 6 2.92 6.42 16.19
N GLY A 7 4.23 6.61 16.06
CA GLY A 7 5.19 5.52 15.89
C GLY A 7 4.84 4.56 14.75
N ARG A 8 4.87 3.26 15.06
CA ARG A 8 4.66 2.18 14.07
C ARG A 8 3.27 2.18 13.45
N GLU A 9 2.25 2.57 14.21
CA GLU A 9 0.88 2.67 13.69
C GLU A 9 0.78 3.78 12.64
N LYS A 10 1.41 4.94 12.89
CA LYS A 10 1.42 6.06 11.93
C LYS A 10 2.05 5.66 10.60
N GLU A 11 3.19 4.96 10.66
CA GLU A 11 3.88 4.44 9.48
C GLU A 11 3.01 3.43 8.74
N LEU A 12 2.38 2.49 9.47
CA LEU A 12 1.50 1.49 8.88
C LEU A 12 0.30 2.12 8.15
N VAL A 13 -0.39 3.06 8.80
CA VAL A 13 -1.51 3.79 8.19
C VAL A 13 -1.05 4.59 6.97
N GLN A 14 0.15 5.21 7.03
CA GLN A 14 0.74 5.88 5.86
C GLN A 14 0.98 4.90 4.71
N GLY A 15 1.45 3.69 4.99
CA GLY A 15 1.63 2.65 3.98
C GLY A 15 0.33 2.27 3.28
N ILE A 16 -0.76 2.10 4.04
CA ILE A 16 -2.10 1.82 3.49
C ILE A 16 -2.58 2.99 2.61
N ILE A 17 -2.38 4.23 3.07
CA ILE A 17 -2.72 5.43 2.27
C ILE A 17 -1.94 5.46 0.96
N LEU A 18 -0.65 5.14 0.97
CA LEU A 18 0.17 5.11 -0.24
C LEU A 18 -0.29 4.05 -1.26
N VAL A 19 -0.81 2.91 -0.79
CA VAL A 19 -1.47 1.92 -1.67
C VAL A 19 -2.72 2.53 -2.33
N ALA A 20 -3.55 3.24 -1.56
CA ALA A 20 -4.73 3.91 -2.14
C ALA A 20 -4.33 5.01 -3.16
N VAL A 21 -3.28 5.78 -2.87
CA VAL A 21 -2.73 6.80 -3.79
C VAL A 21 -2.21 6.16 -5.08
N ALA A 22 -1.59 4.97 -5.01
CA ALA A 22 -1.15 4.25 -6.20
C ALA A 22 -2.32 3.97 -7.17
N PHE A 23 -3.47 3.55 -6.63
CA PHE A 23 -4.68 3.32 -7.42
C PHE A 23 -5.34 4.61 -7.90
N ALA A 24 -5.24 5.71 -7.15
CA ALA A 24 -5.70 7.01 -7.64
C ALA A 24 -4.92 7.45 -8.90
N HIS A 25 -3.59 7.30 -8.90
CA HIS A 25 -2.79 7.55 -10.11
C HIS A 25 -3.15 6.62 -11.28
N GLN A 26 -3.50 5.36 -11.00
CA GLN A 26 -3.99 4.46 -12.06
C GLN A 26 -5.26 4.99 -12.73
N GLN A 27 -6.18 5.58 -11.96
CA GLN A 27 -7.44 6.13 -12.47
C GLN A 27 -7.23 7.33 -13.40
N GLU A 28 -6.15 8.09 -13.18
CA GLU A 28 -5.74 9.24 -13.99
C GLU A 28 -4.80 8.86 -15.16
N ASN A 29 -4.69 7.58 -15.51
CA ASN A 29 -3.76 7.03 -16.52
C ASN A 29 -2.26 7.23 -16.19
N GLU A 30 -1.91 7.45 -14.92
CA GLU A 30 -0.53 7.62 -14.44
C GLU A 30 0.01 6.33 -13.76
N GLU A 31 -0.26 5.16 -14.34
CA GLU A 31 0.02 3.86 -13.71
C GLU A 31 1.49 3.67 -13.29
N ASN A 32 2.44 4.18 -14.08
CA ASN A 32 3.87 4.13 -13.73
C ASN A 32 4.20 4.88 -12.43
N ILE A 33 3.52 6.01 -12.17
CA ILE A 33 3.65 6.75 -10.91
C ILE A 33 3.07 5.92 -9.78
N GLY A 34 1.90 5.31 -9.98
CA GLY A 34 1.27 4.42 -9.02
C GLY A 34 2.15 3.21 -8.65
N ILE A 35 2.78 2.57 -9.62
CA ILE A 35 3.76 1.48 -9.38
C ILE A 35 4.93 1.98 -8.52
N GLY A 36 5.42 3.20 -8.77
CA GLY A 36 6.45 3.85 -7.95
C GLY A 36 5.99 4.13 -6.51
N MET A 37 4.69 4.38 -6.29
CA MET A 37 4.13 4.57 -4.94
C MET A 37 4.10 3.27 -4.14
N LEU A 38 3.95 2.11 -4.79
CA LEU A 38 3.98 0.82 -4.09
C LEU A 38 5.32 0.59 -3.37
N SER A 39 6.45 1.10 -3.89
CA SER A 39 7.76 0.94 -3.22
C SER A 39 7.76 1.64 -1.87
N ARG A 40 7.26 2.88 -1.87
CA ARG A 40 7.12 3.69 -0.64
C ARG A 40 6.11 3.07 0.31
N ALA A 41 5.01 2.51 -0.21
CA ALA A 41 4.04 1.80 0.61
C ALA A 41 4.68 0.62 1.32
N LEU A 42 5.42 -0.24 0.60
CA LEU A 42 6.05 -1.44 1.14
C LEU A 42 7.06 -1.14 2.26
N GLU A 43 7.87 -0.09 2.11
CA GLU A 43 8.78 0.38 3.17
C GLU A 43 8.02 0.70 4.46
N LYS A 44 6.85 1.31 4.35
CA LYS A 44 6.01 1.73 5.48
C LYS A 44 5.19 0.59 6.10
N LEU A 45 4.72 -0.35 5.28
CA LEU A 45 3.99 -1.55 5.74
C LEU A 45 4.90 -2.53 6.52
N GLY A 46 6.22 -2.41 6.39
CA GLY A 46 7.19 -3.28 7.07
C GLY A 46 7.10 -4.74 6.61
N SER A 47 7.66 -5.67 7.39
CA SER A 47 7.80 -7.09 7.02
C SER A 47 7.08 -8.09 7.91
N SER A 48 6.54 -7.67 9.06
CA SER A 48 5.84 -8.59 9.96
C SER A 48 4.43 -8.87 9.44
N PRO A 49 3.95 -10.13 9.45
CA PRO A 49 2.53 -10.42 9.27
C PRO A 49 1.73 -9.60 10.29
N SER A 50 0.72 -8.88 9.83
CA SER A 50 -0.08 -8.05 10.71
C SER A 50 -1.50 -7.91 10.20
N ILE A 51 -2.43 -7.87 11.14
CA ILE A 51 -3.78 -7.38 10.93
C ILE A 51 -3.82 -5.99 11.57
N TYR A 52 -4.34 -5.01 10.84
CA TYR A 52 -4.65 -3.68 11.37
C TYR A 52 -6.16 -3.51 11.43
N HIS A 53 -6.74 -3.57 12.64
CA HIS A 53 -8.19 -3.73 12.84
C HIS A 53 -8.74 -4.96 12.11
N SER A 54 -9.40 -4.76 10.96
CA SER A 54 -9.94 -5.84 10.11
C SER A 54 -9.21 -5.95 8.78
N ILE A 55 -8.10 -5.23 8.60
CA ILE A 55 -7.33 -5.16 7.35
C ILE A 55 -6.16 -6.14 7.43
N ASP A 56 -6.11 -7.09 6.49
CA ASP A 56 -4.96 -7.98 6.30
C ASP A 56 -3.84 -7.23 5.56
N VAL A 57 -2.90 -6.68 6.34
CA VAL A 57 -1.76 -5.92 5.83
C VAL A 57 -0.80 -6.82 5.06
N ASP A 58 -0.66 -8.08 5.48
CA ASP A 58 0.25 -9.02 4.81
C ASP A 58 -0.26 -9.37 3.40
N ARG A 59 -1.58 -9.52 3.24
CA ARG A 59 -2.22 -9.67 1.94
C ARG A 59 -1.98 -8.44 1.05
N ILE A 60 -2.18 -7.23 1.56
CA ILE A 60 -1.89 -5.98 0.83
C ILE A 60 -0.44 -5.92 0.39
N ARG A 61 0.50 -6.27 1.28
CA ARG A 61 1.94 -6.29 0.98
C ARG A 61 2.27 -7.27 -0.13
N LYS A 62 1.80 -8.52 -0.04
CA LYS A 62 2.02 -9.55 -1.06
C LYS A 62 1.51 -9.10 -2.43
N LYS A 63 0.27 -8.59 -2.48
CA LYS A 63 -0.32 -8.04 -3.71
C LYS A 63 0.48 -6.86 -4.25
N SER A 64 0.97 -5.99 -3.38
CA SER A 64 1.80 -4.85 -3.80
C SER A 64 3.13 -5.30 -4.42
N ILE A 65 3.78 -6.33 -3.86
CA ILE A 65 5.00 -6.92 -4.42
C ILE A 65 4.72 -7.54 -5.80
N GLU A 66 3.64 -8.33 -5.92
CA GLU A 66 3.22 -8.94 -7.19
C GLU A 66 2.99 -7.86 -8.27
N MET A 67 2.28 -6.78 -7.94
CA MET A 67 2.00 -5.68 -8.86
C MET A 67 3.27 -4.92 -9.27
N GLN A 68 4.21 -4.70 -8.35
CA GLN A 68 5.50 -4.08 -8.67
C GLN A 68 6.30 -4.93 -9.66
N GLN A 69 6.39 -6.23 -9.42
CA GLN A 69 7.11 -7.17 -10.29
C GLN A 69 6.45 -7.26 -11.66
N ALA A 70 5.12 -7.30 -11.71
CA ALA A 70 4.35 -7.31 -12.96
C ALA A 70 4.35 -5.95 -13.69
N LYS A 71 4.82 -4.87 -13.03
CA LYS A 71 4.71 -3.49 -13.50
C LYS A 71 3.28 -3.15 -13.94
N LYS A 72 2.30 -3.59 -13.16
CA LYS A 72 0.88 -3.43 -13.46
C LYS A 72 0.07 -3.40 -12.18
N LEU A 73 -0.78 -2.40 -12.04
CA LEU A 73 -1.74 -2.32 -10.94
C LEU A 73 -2.98 -3.14 -11.28
N THR A 74 -3.30 -4.09 -10.41
CA THR A 74 -4.49 -4.94 -10.54
C THR A 74 -5.39 -4.72 -9.34
N ARG A 75 -6.70 -4.59 -9.58
CA ARG A 75 -7.67 -4.49 -8.49
C ARG A 75 -7.68 -5.82 -7.73
N PHE A 76 -7.59 -5.75 -6.41
CA PHE A 76 -7.74 -6.88 -5.52
C PHE A 76 -8.73 -6.53 -4.41
N GLU A 77 -9.52 -7.51 -3.99
CA GLU A 77 -10.39 -7.36 -2.84
C GLU A 77 -9.52 -7.35 -1.57
N ILE A 78 -9.78 -6.39 -0.68
CA ILE A 78 -9.10 -6.24 0.61
C ILE A 78 -9.84 -7.11 1.62
#